data_AF-Q5HXV6-F1
#
_entry.id   AF-Q5HXV6-F1
#
_cell.length_a   1.000
_cell.length_b   1.000
_cell.length_c   1.000
_cell.angle_alpha   90.00
_cell.angle_beta   90.00
_cell.angle_gamma   90.00
#
_symmetry.space_group_name_H-M   'P 1'
#
loop_
_entity.id
_entity.type
_entity.pdbx_description
1 polymer ?
#
loop_
_entity_poly.entity_id
_entity_poly.type
_entity_poly.pdbx_seq_one_letter_code
_entity_poly.pdbx_strand_id
1 'polypeptide(L)'
;MSMKSALQLLSAFQDRGIVVEVTHRRAHRLFGLAGMGALRDVVKPPTRPVPGRKHGRPRKDDPFTTQSIPDEEMTQLPPLTRLDPLQFDYEDLAAAMNQADEAMLRSSRLIARLKRQKAS
;
A
#
# COMPACT_ATOMS: atom_id res chain seq x y z
N MET A 1 -2.27 6.52 -14.85
CA MET A 1 -2.50 7.94 -14.51
C MET A 1 -1.30 8.75 -14.98
N SER A 2 -1.51 9.86 -15.68
CA SER A 2 -0.43 10.76 -16.12
C SER A 2 -0.04 11.72 -14.99
N MET A 3 1.24 12.08 -14.88
CA MET A 3 1.71 13.08 -13.91
C MET A 3 1.00 14.44 -14.10
N LYS A 4 0.70 14.82 -15.36
CA LYS A 4 -0.06 16.04 -15.68
C LYS A 4 -1.48 16.00 -15.12
N SER A 5 -2.17 14.87 -15.27
CA SER A 5 -3.53 14.72 -14.72
C SER A 5 -3.55 14.76 -13.19
N ALA A 6 -2.52 14.21 -12.53
CA ALA A 6 -2.40 14.27 -11.07
C ALA A 6 -2.22 15.71 -10.58
N LEU A 7 -1.37 16.50 -11.23
CA LEU A 7 -1.17 17.91 -10.89
C LEU A 7 -2.45 18.75 -11.10
N GLN A 8 -3.21 18.49 -12.17
CA GLN A 8 -4.49 19.17 -12.40
C GLN A 8 -5.51 18.88 -11.30
N LEU A 9 -5.60 17.62 -10.86
CA LEU A 9 -6.47 17.23 -9.73
C LEU A 9 -6.02 17.89 -8.42
N LEU A 10 -4.72 17.90 -8.14
CA LEU A 10 -4.17 18.54 -6.94
C LEU A 10 -4.43 20.05 -6.92
N SER A 11 -4.33 20.74 -8.06
CA SER A 11 -4.73 22.14 -8.16
C SER A 11 -6.22 22.33 -7.85
N ALA A 12 -7.11 21.50 -8.41
CA ALA A 12 -8.54 21.58 -8.14
C ALA A 12 -8.87 21.28 -6.66
N PHE A 13 -8.13 20.39 -5.99
CA PHE A 13 -8.28 20.12 -4.57
C PHE A 13 -7.74 21.25 -3.68
N GLN A 14 -6.71 21.95 -4.15
CA GLN A 14 -6.20 23.16 -3.51
C GLN A 14 -7.23 24.29 -3.56
N ASP A 15 -7.87 24.52 -4.71
CA ASP A 15 -8.94 25.52 -4.86
C ASP A 15 -10.14 25.23 -3.95
N ARG A 16 -10.41 23.95 -3.70
CA ARG A 16 -11.48 23.49 -2.79
C ARG A 16 -11.07 23.48 -1.32
N GLY A 17 -9.83 23.85 -0.98
CA GLY A 17 -9.32 23.85 0.40
C GLY A 17 -9.15 22.47 1.03
N ILE A 18 -9.20 21.39 0.24
CA ILE A 18 -9.01 20.01 0.73
C ILE A 18 -7.53 19.76 1.01
N VAL A 19 -6.68 20.36 0.16
CA VAL A 19 -5.23 20.13 0.14
C VAL A 19 -4.51 21.47 0.18
N VAL A 20 -3.39 21.55 0.89
CA VAL A 20 -2.53 22.73 1.01
C VAL A 20 -1.15 22.39 0.45
N GLU A 21 -0.58 23.28 -0.35
CA GLU A 21 0.80 23.14 -0.82
C GLU A 21 1.77 23.37 0.35
N VAL A 22 2.53 22.32 0.71
CA VAL A 22 3.43 22.29 1.86
C VAL A 22 4.83 22.80 1.50
N THR A 23 5.28 22.55 0.27
CA THR A 23 6.57 23.04 -0.22
C THR A 23 6.37 23.96 -1.41
N HIS A 24 6.76 25.22 -1.27
CA HIS A 24 6.74 26.21 -2.35
C HIS A 24 7.89 26.03 -3.37
N ARG A 25 8.37 24.79 -3.58
CA ARG A 25 9.46 24.50 -4.53
C ARG A 25 8.88 24.09 -5.88
N ARG A 26 9.20 24.83 -6.94
CA ARG A 26 8.69 24.61 -8.32
C ARG A 26 8.90 23.18 -8.85
N ALA A 27 10.01 22.52 -8.53
CA ALA A 27 10.35 21.19 -9.06
C ALA A 27 9.77 20.01 -8.24
N HIS A 28 9.53 20.21 -6.95
CA HIS A 28 9.06 19.17 -6.02
C HIS A 28 7.97 19.75 -5.10
N ARG A 29 6.81 20.04 -5.71
CA ARG A 29 5.63 20.52 -4.99
C ARG A 29 5.04 19.37 -4.19
N LEU A 30 5.00 19.53 -2.87
CA LEU A 30 4.35 18.60 -1.95
C LEU A 30 3.02 19.20 -1.51
N PHE A 31 2.04 18.33 -1.39
CA PHE A 31 0.67 18.67 -1.08
C PHE A 31 0.25 17.88 0.15
N GLY A 32 -0.22 18.57 1.20
CA GLY A 32 -0.70 17.98 2.44
C GLY A 32 -2.20 18.20 2.58
N LEU A 33 -2.89 17.34 3.33
CA LEU A 33 -4.32 17.51 3.59
C LEU A 33 -4.55 18.62 4.63
N ALA A 34 -5.47 19.54 4.37
CA ALA A 34 -5.70 20.73 5.20
C ALA A 34 -6.07 20.38 6.66
N GLY A 35 -6.83 19.29 6.86
CA GLY A 35 -7.25 18.82 8.18
C GLY A 35 -6.19 18.05 8.97
N MET A 36 -5.03 17.74 8.37
CA MET A 36 -4.00 16.92 9.04
C MET A 36 -2.97 17.74 9.81
N GLY A 37 -3.17 19.05 9.98
CA GLY A 37 -2.28 19.90 10.77
C GLY A 37 -2.08 19.38 12.21
N ALA A 38 -3.16 18.93 12.87
CA ALA A 38 -3.12 18.38 14.22
C ALA A 38 -2.31 17.08 14.34
N LEU A 39 -2.16 16.32 13.25
CA LEU A 39 -1.32 15.12 13.24
C LEU A 39 0.17 15.46 13.35
N ARG A 40 0.59 16.70 13.07
CA ARG A 40 1.97 17.11 13.23
C ARG A 40 2.46 16.95 14.68
N ASP A 41 1.59 17.18 15.65
CA ASP A 41 1.95 17.12 17.07
C ASP A 41 1.92 15.68 17.61
N VAL A 42 1.16 14.79 16.97
CA VAL A 42 1.03 13.37 17.34
C VAL A 42 2.06 12.50 16.61
N VAL A 43 2.42 12.87 15.38
CA VAL A 43 3.34 12.09 14.55
C VAL A 43 4.77 12.41 14.95
N LYS A 44 5.42 11.44 15.61
CA LYS A 44 6.85 11.50 15.90
C LYS A 44 7.63 11.66 14.59
N PRO A 45 8.52 12.66 14.48
CA PRO A 45 9.33 12.85 13.28
C PRO A 45 10.17 11.59 13.02
N PRO A 46 10.48 11.28 11.75
CA PRO A 46 11.30 10.14 11.41
C PRO A 46 12.63 10.20 12.16
N THR A 47 12.96 9.12 12.85
CA THR A 47 14.12 9.05 13.74
C THR A 47 15.38 9.30 12.92
N ARG A 48 16.03 10.46 13.13
CA ARG A 48 17.29 10.75 12.45
C ARG A 48 18.39 9.85 13.02
N PRO A 49 19.26 9.29 12.16
CA PRO A 49 20.43 8.60 12.65
C PRO A 49 21.29 9.58 13.44
N VAL A 50 21.66 9.20 14.66
CA VAL A 50 22.55 10.01 15.51
C VAL A 50 23.92 10.05 14.83
N PRO A 51 24.51 11.25 14.60
CA PRO A 51 25.85 11.37 14.03
C PRO A 51 26.86 10.51 14.81
N GLY A 52 27.60 9.66 14.11
CA GLY A 52 28.57 8.73 14.71
C GLY A 52 28.03 7.36 15.13
N ARG A 53 26.73 7.06 14.96
CA ARG A 53 26.17 5.72 15.18
C ARG A 53 26.06 4.94 13.87
N LYS A 54 26.60 3.71 13.85
CA LYS A 54 26.40 2.77 12.74
C LYS A 54 24.94 2.33 12.68
N HIS A 55 24.36 2.30 11.47
CA HIS A 55 23.04 1.73 11.24
C HIS A 55 23.00 0.26 11.68
N GLY A 56 21.90 -0.16 12.31
CA GLY A 56 21.58 -1.58 12.50
C GLY A 56 21.73 -2.18 13.89
N ARG A 57 22.29 -1.48 14.90
CA ARG A 57 22.33 -2.02 16.27
C ARG A 57 21.29 -1.33 17.17
N PRO A 58 20.20 -2.00 17.57
CA PRO A 58 19.28 -1.47 18.58
C PRO A 58 20.02 -1.19 19.89
N ARG A 59 19.51 -0.23 20.68
CA ARG A 59 20.08 0.08 22.00
C ARG A 59 19.86 -1.12 22.92
N LYS A 60 20.86 -1.44 23.75
CA LYS A 60 20.73 -2.53 24.75
C LYS A 60 19.66 -2.19 25.81
N ASP A 61 19.38 -0.91 26.00
CA ASP A 61 18.44 -0.37 26.99
C ASP A 61 17.20 0.27 26.35
N ASP A 62 16.81 -0.15 25.14
CA ASP A 62 15.60 0.37 24.48
C ASP A 62 14.36 -0.26 25.14
N PRO A 63 13.46 0.49 25.80
CA PRO A 63 12.26 -0.07 26.44
C PRO A 63 11.31 -0.75 25.45
N PHE A 64 11.48 -0.52 24.14
CA PHE A 64 10.76 -1.24 23.07
C PHE A 64 11.44 -2.54 22.62
N THR A 65 12.73 -2.74 22.93
CA THR A 65 13.44 -4.01 22.72
C THR A 65 13.43 -4.88 23.99
N THR A 66 13.32 -4.25 25.16
CA THR A 66 13.29 -4.89 26.48
C THR A 66 11.87 -5.12 27.00
N GLN A 67 10.90 -5.38 26.13
CA GLN A 67 9.80 -6.28 26.51
C GLN A 67 10.32 -7.73 26.38
N SER A 68 11.41 -8.01 27.10
CA SER A 68 11.70 -9.35 27.54
C SER A 68 10.52 -9.71 28.44
N ILE A 69 9.65 -10.58 27.92
CA ILE A 69 8.76 -11.40 28.73
C ILE A 69 9.56 -11.78 29.99
N PRO A 70 9.04 -11.55 31.21
CA PRO A 70 9.74 -12.01 32.41
C PRO A 70 10.14 -13.47 32.19
N ASP A 71 11.41 -13.82 32.37
CA ASP A 71 11.92 -15.17 32.07
C ASP A 71 11.11 -16.29 32.77
N GLU A 72 10.38 -15.93 33.83
CA GLU A 72 9.40 -16.72 34.58
C GLU A 72 8.19 -17.21 33.76
N GLU A 73 7.79 -16.55 32.65
CA GLU A 73 6.63 -16.93 31.83
C GLU A 73 6.99 -17.82 30.61
N MET A 74 8.27 -17.94 30.25
CA MET A 74 8.70 -18.77 29.10
C MET A 74 8.65 -20.28 29.38
N THR A 75 8.40 -20.71 30.62
CA THR A 75 8.51 -22.13 31.00
C THR A 75 7.30 -22.99 30.64
N GLN A 76 6.23 -22.44 30.04
CA GLN A 76 5.01 -23.22 29.74
C GLN A 76 4.34 -22.89 28.40
N LEU A 77 5.09 -22.54 27.35
CA LEU A 77 4.50 -22.54 26.01
C LEU A 77 4.34 -23.99 25.53
N PRO A 78 3.11 -24.45 25.19
CA PRO A 78 2.95 -25.76 24.59
C PRO A 78 3.77 -25.82 23.30
N PRO A 79 4.34 -27.00 22.95
CA PRO A 79 5.15 -27.13 21.76
C PRO A 79 4.36 -26.67 20.53
N LEU A 80 4.95 -25.76 19.75
CA LEU A 80 4.36 -25.22 18.53
C LEU A 80 3.93 -26.37 17.63
N THR A 81 2.62 -26.61 17.56
CA THR A 81 2.06 -27.61 16.66
C THR A 81 2.28 -27.09 15.25
N ARG A 82 3.09 -27.78 14.45
CA ARG A 82 3.22 -27.45 13.03
C ARG A 82 1.83 -27.58 12.41
N LEU A 83 1.32 -26.50 11.85
CA LEU A 83 0.10 -26.55 11.06
C LEU A 83 0.40 -27.38 9.82
N ASP A 84 -0.36 -28.46 9.61
CA ASP A 84 -0.28 -29.21 8.37
C ASP A 84 -0.61 -28.29 7.19
N PRO A 85 0.04 -28.47 6.02
CA PRO A 85 -0.30 -27.71 4.83
C PRO A 85 -1.78 -27.88 4.51
N LEU A 86 -2.56 -26.82 4.72
CA LEU A 86 -3.95 -26.75 4.30
C LEU A 86 -3.97 -26.90 2.77
N GLN A 87 -4.46 -28.03 2.29
CA GLN A 87 -4.79 -28.19 0.87
C GLN A 87 -6.02 -27.34 0.61
N PHE A 88 -5.81 -26.18 0.00
CA PHE A 88 -6.90 -25.32 -0.44
C PHE A 88 -7.50 -25.87 -1.73
N ASP A 89 -8.82 -25.93 -1.79
CA ASP A 89 -9.56 -26.24 -3.01
C ASP A 89 -9.67 -24.96 -3.86
N TYR A 90 -9.16 -25.01 -5.09
CA TYR A 90 -9.12 -23.89 -6.04
C TYR A 90 -10.04 -24.10 -7.25
N GLU A 91 -10.93 -25.08 -7.23
CA GLU A 91 -11.84 -25.36 -8.35
C GLU A 91 -12.72 -24.15 -8.67
N ASP A 92 -13.20 -23.42 -7.66
CA ASP A 92 -13.98 -22.19 -7.85
C ASP A 92 -13.19 -21.08 -8.56
N LEU A 93 -11.89 -20.97 -8.26
CA LEU A 93 -11.01 -20.01 -8.91
C LEU A 93 -10.78 -20.41 -10.38
N ALA A 94 -10.56 -21.70 -10.65
CA ALA A 94 -10.39 -22.21 -12.01
C ALA A 94 -11.66 -21.99 -12.86
N ALA A 95 -12.84 -22.24 -12.29
CA ALA A 95 -14.12 -21.97 -12.93
C ALA A 95 -14.30 -20.48 -13.27
N ALA A 96 -13.97 -19.58 -12.34
CA ALA A 96 -14.03 -18.14 -12.55
C ALA A 96 -13.08 -17.67 -13.67
N MET A 97 -11.86 -18.23 -13.73
CA MET A 97 -10.89 -17.92 -14.79
C MET A 97 -11.39 -18.36 -16.17
N ASN A 98 -11.90 -19.58 -16.28
CA ASN A 98 -12.46 -20.09 -17.53
C ASN A 98 -13.64 -19.24 -18.03
N GLN A 99 -14.52 -18.80 -17.13
CA GLN A 99 -15.63 -17.93 -17.48
C GLN A 99 -15.16 -16.57 -18.02
N ALA A 100 -14.11 -16.00 -17.44
CA ALA A 100 -13.52 -14.75 -17.91
C ALA A 100 -12.92 -14.89 -19.31
N ASP A 101 -12.18 -15.97 -19.56
CA ASP A 101 -11.58 -16.25 -20.87
C ASP A 101 -12.65 -16.44 -21.96
N GLU A 102 -13.72 -17.15 -21.67
CA GLU A 102 -14.84 -17.29 -22.60
C GLU A 102 -15.50 -15.94 -22.92
N ALA A 103 -15.70 -15.09 -21.92
CA ALA A 103 -16.28 -13.76 -22.12
C ALA A 103 -15.37 -12.90 -23.01
N MET A 104 -14.05 -12.96 -22.81
CA MET A 104 -13.07 -12.27 -23.66
C MET A 104 -13.10 -12.77 -25.10
N LEU A 105 -13.16 -14.09 -25.32
CA LEU A 105 -13.26 -14.66 -26.66
C LEU A 105 -14.57 -14.28 -27.36
N ARG A 106 -15.70 -14.26 -26.64
CA ARG A 106 -16.99 -13.83 -27.21
C ARG A 106 -16.96 -12.36 -27.61
N SER A 107 -16.41 -11.50 -26.76
CA SER A 107 -16.30 -10.06 -27.02
C SER A 107 -15.39 -9.76 -28.22
N SER A 108 -14.23 -10.42 -28.31
CA SER A 108 -13.28 -10.23 -29.43
C SER A 108 -13.87 -10.67 -30.77
N ARG A 109 -14.62 -11.79 -30.81
CA ARG A 109 -15.34 -12.23 -32.02
C ARG A 109 -16.41 -11.22 -32.45
N LEU A 110 -17.15 -10.65 -31.50
CA LEU A 110 -18.16 -9.62 -31.77
C LEU A 110 -17.51 -8.36 -32.36
N ILE A 111 -16.43 -7.88 -31.73
CA ILE A 111 -15.65 -6.73 -32.23
C ILE A 111 -15.12 -6.99 -33.65
N ALA A 112 -14.57 -8.18 -33.91
CA ALA A 112 -14.08 -8.56 -35.24
C ALA A 112 -15.19 -8.57 -36.30
N ARG A 113 -16.39 -9.07 -35.95
CA ARG A 113 -17.57 -9.07 -36.82
C ARG A 113 -18.03 -7.64 -37.15
N LEU A 114 -18.13 -6.77 -36.16
CA LEU A 114 -18.50 -5.36 -36.36
C LEU A 114 -17.49 -4.61 -37.23
N LYS A 115 -16.18 -4.87 -37.06
CA LYS A 115 -15.15 -4.30 -37.91
C LYS A 115 -15.29 -4.73 -39.37
N ARG A 116 -15.63 -5.99 -39.65
CA ARG A 116 -15.87 -6.46 -41.04
C ARG A 116 -17.12 -5.83 -41.67
N GLN A 117 -18.19 -5.62 -40.90
CA GLN A 117 -19.42 -4.99 -41.43
C GLN A 117 -19.24 -3.51 -41.77
N LYS A 118 -18.36 -2.77 -41.07
CA LYS A 118 -18.03 -1.37 -41.40
C LYS A 118 -17.08 -1.20 -42.60
N ALA A 119 -16.42 -2.27 -43.02
CA ALA A 119 -15.46 -2.25 -44.12
C ALA A 119 -16.06 -2.70 -45.46
N SER A 120 -17.31 -3.18 -45.46
CA SER A 120 -18.14 -3.45 -46.63
C SER A 120 -19.12 -2.32 -46.85
#